data_AF-A0A258KCH1-F1
#
_entry.id   AF-A0A258KCH1-F1
#
_cell.length_a   1.000
_cell.length_b   1.000
_cell.length_c   1.000
_cell.angle_alpha   90.00
_cell.angle_beta   90.00
_cell.angle_gamma   90.00
#
_symmetry.space_group_name_H-M   'P 1'
#
loop_
_entity.id
_entity.type
_entity.pdbx_description
1 polymer ?
#
loop_
_entity_poly.entity_id
_entity_poly.type
_entity_poly.pdbx_seq_one_letter_code
_entity_poly.pdbx_strand_id
1 'polypeptide(L)'
;MSDLEAQSREAIQKGSKSFAAAAALFDAETRADAEMLYAWCRHCDDVIDGQTLGHGMSPVEDAPARLAALYAQTRAALAGKPPADPQFAAFQTVAQRRQIPEQYALDMIDGF
;
A
#
# COMPACT_ATOMS: atom_id res chain seq x y z
N MET A 1 -6.92 18.03 1.10
CA MET A 1 -6.05 16.86 1.25
C MET A 1 -6.44 16.19 2.55
N SER A 2 -6.87 14.93 2.49
CA SER A 2 -7.27 14.18 3.69
C SER A 2 -6.06 13.78 4.54
N ASP A 3 -6.25 13.38 5.80
CA ASP A 3 -5.16 12.89 6.65
C ASP A 3 -4.49 11.63 6.05
N LEU A 4 -5.27 10.78 5.38
CA LEU A 4 -4.75 9.60 4.68
C LEU A 4 -3.87 9.98 3.48
N GLU A 5 -4.27 10.98 2.69
CA GLU A 5 -3.46 11.50 1.58
C GLU A 5 -2.15 12.09 2.10
N ALA A 6 -2.20 12.84 3.21
CA ALA A 6 -1.01 13.43 3.82
C ALA A 6 -0.02 12.36 4.31
N GLN A 7 -0.51 11.33 5.02
CA GLN A 7 0.32 10.21 5.49
C GLN A 7 0.90 9.40 4.33
N SER A 8 0.10 9.16 3.28
CA SER A 8 0.55 8.42 2.10
C SER A 8 1.64 9.18 1.34
N ARG A 9 1.48 10.51 1.24
CA ARG A 9 2.49 11.40 0.67
C ARG A 9 3.80 11.40 1.45
N GLU A 10 3.74 11.30 2.78
CA GLU A 10 4.94 11.15 3.60
C GLU A 10 5.60 9.77 3.40
N ALA A 11 4.79 8.71 3.33
CA ALA A 11 5.26 7.34 3.12
C ALA A 11 6.01 7.19 1.79
N ILE A 12 5.49 7.72 0.69
CA ILE A 12 6.18 7.68 -0.61
C ILE A 12 7.46 8.50 -0.62
N GLN A 13 7.48 9.68 0.01
CA GLN A 13 8.67 10.53 0.06
C GLN A 13 9.82 9.89 0.83
N LYS A 14 9.51 9.14 1.89
CA LYS A 14 10.50 8.41 2.69
C LYS A 14 10.87 7.07 2.06
N GLY A 15 9.89 6.33 1.55
CA GLY A 15 10.07 4.98 1.04
C GLY A 15 10.61 4.91 -0.38
N SER A 16 10.41 5.92 -1.23
CA SER A 16 11.02 5.98 -2.56
C SER A 16 11.04 7.37 -3.19
N LYS A 17 12.26 7.90 -3.38
CA LYS A 17 12.48 9.17 -4.08
C LYS A 17 12.06 9.12 -5.56
N SER A 18 12.24 7.99 -6.23
CA SER A 18 11.90 7.86 -7.66
C SER A 18 10.38 7.84 -7.86
N PHE A 19 9.65 7.09 -7.04
CA PHE A 19 8.19 7.07 -7.13
C PHE A 19 7.56 8.40 -6.69
N ALA A 20 8.12 9.06 -5.67
CA ALA A 20 7.67 10.40 -5.29
C ALA A 20 7.87 11.42 -6.44
N ALA A 21 8.99 11.35 -7.15
CA ALA A 21 9.24 12.20 -8.31
C ALA A 21 8.29 11.87 -9.49
N ALA A 22 8.03 10.58 -9.75
CA ALA A 22 7.11 10.16 -10.80
C ALA A 22 5.66 10.59 -10.49
N ALA A 23 5.20 10.41 -9.26
CA ALA A 23 3.86 10.81 -8.83
C ALA A 23 3.62 12.32 -8.97
N ALA A 24 4.67 13.13 -8.86
CA ALA A 24 4.58 14.59 -9.04
C ALA A 24 4.22 15.02 -10.48
N LEU A 25 4.31 14.12 -11.47
CA LEU A 25 3.92 14.37 -12.86
C LEU A 25 2.41 14.26 -13.10
N PHE A 26 1.67 13.64 -12.19
CA PHE A 26 0.22 13.47 -12.30
C PHE A 26 -0.55 14.73 -11.88
N ASP A 27 -1.80 14.81 -12.33
CA ASP A 27 -2.76 15.76 -11.77
C ASP A 27 -3.01 15.48 -10.27
N ALA A 28 -3.66 16.41 -9.59
CA ALA A 28 -3.80 16.34 -8.14
C ALA A 28 -4.54 15.10 -7.64
N GLU A 29 -5.56 14.63 -8.36
CA GLU A 29 -6.37 13.48 -7.94
C GLU A 29 -5.62 12.16 -8.21
N THR A 30 -5.08 12.02 -9.43
CA THR A 30 -4.28 10.85 -9.81
C THR A 30 -3.02 10.73 -8.94
N ARG A 31 -2.38 11.86 -8.59
CA ARG A 31 -1.24 11.86 -7.67
C ARG A 31 -1.64 11.33 -6.30
N ALA A 32 -2.73 11.83 -5.72
CA ALA A 32 -3.17 11.39 -4.40
C ALA A 32 -3.47 9.88 -4.39
N ASP A 33 -4.11 9.37 -5.45
CA ASP A 33 -4.37 7.93 -5.60
C ASP A 33 -3.07 7.12 -5.74
N ALA A 34 -2.12 7.59 -6.53
CA ALA A 34 -0.82 6.93 -6.69
C ALA A 34 -0.03 6.90 -5.37
N GLU A 35 -0.03 7.99 -4.60
CA GLU A 35 0.61 8.07 -3.28
C GLU A 35 -0.04 7.10 -2.28
N MET A 36 -1.37 7.04 -2.24
CA MET A 36 -2.15 6.12 -1.39
C MET A 36 -1.93 4.65 -1.76
N LEU A 37 -1.97 4.32 -3.06
CA LEU A 37 -1.73 2.96 -3.54
C LEU A 37 -0.29 2.53 -3.22
N TYR A 38 0.68 3.43 -3.43
CA TYR A 38 2.08 3.16 -3.09
C TYR A 38 2.28 2.89 -1.60
N ALA A 39 1.61 3.63 -0.72
CA ALA A 39 1.73 3.43 0.73
C ALA A 39 1.33 2.01 1.14
N TRP A 40 0.33 1.44 0.49
CA TRP A 40 -0.05 0.03 0.68
C TRP A 40 0.97 -0.94 0.09
N CYS A 41 1.44 -0.74 -1.15
CA CYS A 41 2.48 -1.59 -1.74
C CYS A 41 3.74 -1.62 -0.87
N ARG A 42 4.21 -0.47 -0.40
CA ARG A 42 5.37 -0.36 0.49
C ARG A 42 5.17 -1.09 1.80
N HIS A 43 3.96 -1.05 2.36
CA HIS A 43 3.65 -1.79 3.58
C HIS A 43 3.68 -3.31 3.37
N CYS A 44 3.16 -3.80 2.23
CA CYS A 44 3.26 -5.22 1.88
C CYS A 44 4.74 -5.66 1.77
N ASP A 45 5.56 -4.90 1.04
CA ASP A 45 7.01 -5.14 0.95
C ASP A 45 7.65 -5.16 2.35
N ASP A 46 7.38 -4.13 3.16
CA ASP A 46 7.95 -4.00 4.51
C ASP A 46 7.62 -5.19 5.41
N VAL A 47 6.38 -5.68 5.35
CA VAL A 47 5.91 -6.83 6.13
C VAL A 47 6.60 -8.11 5.67
N ILE A 48 6.72 -8.33 4.36
CA ILE A 48 7.30 -9.55 3.76
C ILE A 48 8.82 -9.59 3.94
N ASP A 49 9.50 -8.47 3.73
CA ASP A 49 10.97 -8.37 3.77
C ASP A 49 11.53 -8.08 5.17
N GLY A 50 10.66 -7.88 6.16
CA GLY A 50 11.06 -7.43 7.49
C GLY A 50 11.77 -6.07 7.44
N GLN A 51 11.28 -5.15 6.61
CA GLN A 51 11.80 -3.79 6.44
C GLN A 51 10.93 -2.76 7.18
N THR A 52 11.40 -1.52 7.22
CA THR A 52 10.62 -0.35 7.64
C THR A 52 10.86 0.77 6.65
N LEU A 53 9.82 1.16 5.91
CA LEU A 53 9.87 2.15 4.84
C LEU A 53 10.95 1.83 3.79
N GLY A 54 11.14 0.56 3.43
CA GLY A 54 12.15 0.14 2.46
C GLY A 54 13.57 0.04 3.03
N HIS A 55 13.73 0.07 4.35
CA HIS A 55 15.05 0.02 5.01
C HIS A 55 15.16 -1.15 6.00
N GLY A 56 16.37 -1.71 6.12
CA GLY A 56 16.72 -2.63 7.20
C GLY A 56 16.15 -4.05 7.06
N MET A 57 16.29 -4.66 5.87
CA MET A 57 15.84 -6.03 5.59
C MET A 57 16.37 -7.03 6.62
N SER A 58 15.47 -7.87 7.14
CA SER A 58 15.78 -8.85 8.18
C SER A 58 15.07 -10.19 7.92
N PRO A 59 15.65 -11.33 8.33
CA PRO A 59 14.97 -12.61 8.23
C PRO A 59 13.68 -12.60 9.06
N VAL A 60 12.59 -13.03 8.44
CA VAL A 60 11.28 -13.23 9.09
C VAL A 60 10.99 -14.71 9.24
N GLU A 61 10.75 -15.15 10.47
CA GLU A 61 10.49 -16.56 10.79
C GLU A 61 9.06 -17.01 10.46
N ASP A 62 8.13 -16.06 10.27
CA ASP A 62 6.69 -16.27 10.17
C ASP A 62 6.08 -15.84 8.82
N ALA A 63 6.88 -15.91 7.74
CA ALA A 63 6.48 -15.45 6.40
C ALA A 63 5.10 -15.96 5.93
N PRO A 64 4.71 -17.25 6.10
CA PRO A 64 3.37 -17.71 5.70
C PRO A 64 2.23 -17.03 6.46
N ALA A 65 2.42 -16.75 7.76
CA ALA A 65 1.40 -16.10 8.59
C ALA A 65 1.23 -14.63 8.20
N ARG A 66 2.34 -13.95 7.91
CA ARG A 66 2.33 -12.57 7.41
C ARG A 66 1.61 -12.46 6.07
N LEU A 67 1.92 -13.36 5.14
CA LEU A 67 1.27 -13.41 3.84
C LEU A 67 -0.24 -13.64 3.96
N ALA A 68 -0.65 -14.58 4.81
CA ALA A 68 -2.07 -14.83 5.11
C ALA A 68 -2.76 -13.58 5.69
N ALA A 69 -2.09 -12.84 6.58
CA ALA A 69 -2.60 -11.59 7.13
C ALA A 69 -2.74 -10.50 6.06
N LEU A 70 -1.76 -10.35 5.16
CA LEU A 70 -1.83 -9.40 4.05
C LEU A 70 -3.02 -9.70 3.13
N TYR A 71 -3.22 -10.95 2.72
CA TYR A 71 -4.39 -11.32 1.92
C TYR A 71 -5.70 -11.02 2.63
N ALA A 72 -5.81 -11.36 3.92
CA ALA A 72 -7.03 -11.15 4.69
C ALA A 72 -7.39 -9.66 4.80
N GLN A 73 -6.39 -8.81 5.08
CA GLN A 73 -6.58 -7.37 5.21
C GLN A 73 -6.87 -6.70 3.86
N THR A 74 -6.18 -7.11 2.79
CA THR A 74 -6.43 -6.62 1.42
C THR A 74 -7.84 -6.97 0.96
N ARG A 75 -8.31 -8.21 1.18
CA ARG A 75 -9.69 -8.60 0.88
C ARG A 75 -10.72 -7.86 1.74
N ALA A 76 -10.41 -7.61 3.02
CA ALA A 76 -11.28 -6.81 3.88
C ALA A 76 -11.42 -5.37 3.39
N ALA A 77 -10.30 -4.75 2.96
CA ALA A 77 -10.28 -3.42 2.38
C ALA A 77 -11.12 -3.36 1.08
N LEU A 78 -10.92 -4.31 0.16
CA LEU A 78 -11.72 -4.45 -1.07
C LEU A 78 -13.21 -4.63 -0.79
N ALA A 79 -13.56 -5.39 0.26
CA ALA A 79 -14.94 -5.61 0.69
C ALA A 79 -15.57 -4.41 1.44
N GLY A 80 -14.85 -3.29 1.59
CA GLY A 80 -15.38 -2.10 2.28
C GLY A 80 -15.45 -2.22 3.80
N LYS A 81 -14.78 -3.20 4.40
CA LYS A 81 -14.74 -3.35 5.87
C LYS A 81 -13.86 -2.26 6.49
N PRO A 82 -14.12 -1.84 7.74
CA PRO A 82 -13.25 -0.89 8.44
C PRO A 82 -11.78 -1.37 8.40
N PRO A 83 -10.87 -0.56 7.85
CA PRO A 83 -9.47 -0.94 7.69
C PRO A 83 -8.77 -0.98 9.06
N ALA A 84 -7.86 -1.93 9.23
CA ALA A 84 -7.10 -2.12 10.46
C ALA A 84 -6.01 -1.04 10.62
N ASP A 85 -5.31 -0.73 9.53
CA ASP A 85 -4.20 0.23 9.51
C ASP A 85 -4.40 1.32 8.43
N PRO A 86 -3.75 2.49 8.57
CA PRO A 86 -3.86 3.60 7.62
C PRO A 86 -3.53 3.22 6.17
N GLN A 87 -2.59 2.29 5.95
CA GLN A 87 -2.19 1.84 4.62
C GLN A 87 -3.31 1.04 3.93
N PHE A 88 -4.04 0.20 4.68
CA PHE A 88 -5.23 -0.48 4.16
C PHE A 88 -6.40 0.48 3.98
N ALA A 89 -6.49 1.56 4.77
CA ALA A 89 -7.49 2.62 4.56
C ALA A 89 -7.22 3.44 3.28
N ALA A 90 -5.95 3.75 3.03
CA ALA A 90 -5.50 4.39 1.80
C ALA A 90 -5.80 3.49 0.58
N PHE A 91 -5.44 2.21 0.66
CA PHE A 91 -5.77 1.23 -0.39
C PHE A 91 -7.28 1.10 -0.61
N GLN A 92 -8.09 0.96 0.44
CA GLN A 92 -9.55 0.88 0.32
C GLN A 92 -10.12 2.09 -0.42
N THR A 93 -9.65 3.30 -0.08
CA THR A 93 -10.08 4.54 -0.73
C THR A 93 -9.83 4.48 -2.24
N VAL A 94 -8.62 4.09 -2.64
CA VAL A 94 -8.26 4.00 -4.07
C VAL A 94 -9.01 2.85 -4.75
N ALA A 95 -9.06 1.68 -4.12
CA ALA A 95 -9.67 0.48 -4.69
C ALA A 95 -11.16 0.68 -4.96
N GLN A 96 -11.89 1.36 -4.06
CA GLN A 96 -13.30 1.71 -4.28
C GLN A 96 -13.46 2.78 -5.36
N ARG A 97 -12.65 3.84 -5.31
CA ARG A 97 -12.72 4.96 -6.27
C ARG A 97 -12.40 4.51 -7.71
N ARG A 98 -11.41 3.64 -7.88
CA ARG A 98 -10.91 3.18 -9.17
C ARG A 98 -11.40 1.80 -9.57
N GLN A 99 -12.24 1.17 -8.73
CA GLN A 99 -12.80 -0.17 -8.95
C GLN A 99 -11.71 -1.21 -9.27
N ILE A 100 -10.63 -1.21 -8.46
CA ILE A 100 -9.50 -2.12 -8.66
C ILE A 100 -10.00 -3.58 -8.52
N PRO A 101 -9.82 -4.42 -9.55
CA PRO A 101 -10.14 -5.85 -9.45
C PRO A 101 -9.30 -6.54 -8.35
N GLU A 102 -9.91 -7.44 -7.59
CA GLU A 102 -9.22 -8.20 -6.53
C GLU A 102 -7.95 -8.88 -7.06
N GLN A 103 -8.00 -9.43 -8.27
CA GLN A 103 -6.88 -10.12 -8.88
C GLN A 103 -5.58 -9.30 -8.86
N TYR A 104 -5.63 -8.02 -9.25
CA TYR A 104 -4.42 -7.18 -9.29
C TYR A 104 -3.85 -6.89 -7.90
N ALA A 105 -4.70 -6.83 -6.88
CA ALA A 105 -4.24 -6.65 -5.51
C ALA A 105 -3.58 -7.93 -4.96
N LEU A 106 -4.08 -9.10 -5.36
CA LEU A 106 -3.48 -10.38 -4.99
C LEU A 106 -2.19 -10.64 -5.77
N ASP A 107 -2.17 -10.35 -7.08
CA ASP A 107 -0.98 -10.46 -7.93
C ASP A 107 0.20 -9.64 -7.37
N MET A 108 -0.08 -8.43 -6.87
CA MET A 108 0.93 -7.59 -6.22
C MET A 108 1.54 -8.28 -4.99
N ILE A 109 0.71 -8.90 -4.14
CA ILE A 109 1.17 -9.64 -2.95
C ILE A 109 1.98 -10.89 -3.35
N ASP A 110 1.61 -11.51 -4.47
CA ASP A 110 2.29 -12.68 -5.03
C ASP A 110 3.61 -12.32 -5.75
N GLY A 111 3.81 -11.03 -6.07
CA GLY A 111 5.00 -10.51 -6.74
C GLY A 111 4.94 -10.54 -8.28
N PHE A 112 3.75 -10.50 -8.88
CA PHE A 112 3.52 -10.49 -10.34
C PHE A 112 3.28 -9.11 -10.95
#